data_AF-A0A6C0AIA0-F1
#
_entry.id   AF-A0A6C0AIA0-F1
#
_cell.length_a   1.000
_cell.length_b   1.000
_cell.length_c   1.000
_cell.angle_alpha   90.00
_cell.angle_beta   90.00
_cell.angle_gamma   90.00
#
_symmetry.space_group_name_H-M   'P 1'
#
loop_
_entity.id
_entity.type
_entity.pdbx_description
1 polymer ?
#
loop_
_entity_poly.entity_id
_entity_poly.type
_entity_poly.pdbx_seq_one_letter_code
_entity_poly.pdbx_strand_id
1 'polypeptide(L)'
;MGGGLFGMPLSLNLKCLVFSLSLVAVYWLPHPKTVAHNLVMSFLLSVSAYIAMAWYDVLYDCNDRLKPTLLGWMTKSFKPPEYAAGYEELPLKTQKFIRTVDVVVLSVVVFTFLYPFLFKKRV
;
A
#
# COMPACT_ATOMS: atom_id res chain seq x y z
N MET A 1 -19.60 -5.94 -3.68
CA MET A 1 -21.05 -5.78 -3.47
C MET A 1 -21.31 -4.29 -3.31
N GLY A 2 -22.02 -3.65 -4.24
CA GLY A 2 -22.46 -2.27 -4.03
C GLY A 2 -23.97 -2.20 -4.23
N GLY A 3 -24.64 -1.67 -3.20
CA GLY A 3 -26.05 -1.32 -3.28
C GLY A 3 -26.23 -0.18 -4.29
N GLY A 4 -27.23 -0.32 -5.16
CA GLY A 4 -27.52 0.64 -6.21
C GLY A 4 -27.91 2.01 -5.65
N LEU A 5 -27.42 3.07 -6.29
CA LEU A 5 -27.83 4.46 -6.03
C LEU A 5 -29.11 4.76 -6.83
N PHE A 6 -30.14 5.30 -6.17
CA PHE A 6 -31.39 5.78 -6.81
C PHE A 6 -32.18 4.75 -7.65
N GLY A 7 -32.24 3.48 -7.23
CA GLY A 7 -33.06 2.47 -7.92
C GLY A 7 -32.52 2.03 -9.29
N MET A 8 -31.34 2.49 -9.68
CA MET A 8 -30.59 2.02 -10.84
C MET A 8 -29.58 0.94 -10.41
N PRO A 9 -29.14 0.02 -11.29
CA PRO A 9 -28.07 -0.95 -11.00
C PRO A 9 -26.68 -0.28 -10.86
N LEU A 10 -26.63 1.00 -10.52
CA LEU A 10 -25.40 1.76 -10.36
C LEU A 10 -24.89 1.60 -8.93
N SER A 11 -24.10 0.56 -8.73
CA SER A 11 -23.46 0.26 -7.46
C SER A 11 -22.28 1.22 -7.23
N LEU A 12 -22.45 2.19 -6.34
CA LEU A 12 -21.38 3.13 -6.03
C LEU A 12 -20.35 2.43 -5.14
N ASN A 13 -19.28 1.93 -5.74
CA ASN A 13 -18.22 1.23 -5.03
C ASN A 13 -17.37 2.24 -4.26
N LEU A 14 -17.68 2.42 -2.98
CA LEU A 14 -16.99 3.37 -2.11
C LEU A 14 -15.47 3.08 -2.02
N LYS A 15 -15.02 1.82 -2.19
CA LYS A 15 -13.58 1.49 -2.33
C LYS A 15 -12.96 2.30 -3.47
N CYS A 16 -13.62 2.28 -4.63
CA CYS A 16 -13.14 2.96 -5.83
C CYS A 16 -13.20 4.48 -5.69
N LEU A 17 -14.22 5.02 -5.01
CA LEU A 17 -14.33 6.46 -4.76
C LEU A 17 -13.21 6.97 -3.84
N VAL A 18 -12.98 6.27 -2.72
CA VAL A 18 -11.91 6.64 -1.79
C VAL A 18 -10.54 6.50 -2.46
N PHE A 19 -10.33 5.44 -3.25
CA PHE A 19 -9.09 5.23 -3.99
C PHE A 19 -8.87 6.29 -5.08
N SER A 20 -9.88 6.58 -5.91
CA SER A 20 -9.75 7.59 -6.97
C SER A 20 -9.54 8.99 -6.41
N LEU A 21 -10.24 9.35 -5.34
CA LEU A 21 -10.03 10.63 -4.63
C LEU A 21 -8.61 10.72 -4.04
N SER A 22 -8.09 9.64 -3.48
CA SER A 22 -6.72 9.63 -2.93
C SER A 22 -5.66 9.84 -4.02
N LEU A 23 -5.84 9.24 -5.21
CA LEU A 23 -4.95 9.45 -6.36
C LEU A 23 -5.00 10.90 -6.86
N VAL A 24 -6.20 11.47 -6.98
CA VAL A 24 -6.39 12.87 -7.38
C VAL A 24 -5.75 13.81 -6.35
N ALA A 25 -5.97 13.58 -5.06
CA ALA A 25 -5.38 14.41 -4.00
C ALA A 25 -3.84 14.43 -4.09
N VAL A 26 -3.22 13.30 -4.38
CA VAL A 26 -1.75 13.19 -4.47
C VAL A 26 -1.22 13.81 -5.75
N TYR A 27 -1.94 13.68 -6.87
CA TYR A 27 -1.59 14.35 -8.12
C TYR A 27 -1.51 15.88 -7.99
N TRP A 28 -2.28 16.48 -7.07
CA TRP A 28 -2.26 17.92 -6.84
C TRP A 28 -1.20 18.39 -5.83
N LEU A 29 -0.44 17.49 -5.20
CA LEU A 29 0.65 17.87 -4.29
C LEU A 29 1.85 18.46 -5.07
N PRO A 30 2.65 19.35 -4.45
CA PRO A 30 3.84 19.90 -5.09
C PRO A 30 4.85 18.79 -5.42
N HIS A 31 5.23 18.70 -6.69
CA HIS A 31 6.16 17.68 -7.19
C HIS A 31 7.60 18.19 -7.20
N PRO A 32 8.54 17.55 -6.49
CA PRO A 32 9.95 17.86 -6.62
C PRO A 32 10.52 17.30 -7.92
N LYS A 33 11.50 18.00 -8.50
CA LYS A 33 12.07 17.69 -9.82
C LYS A 33 12.95 16.44 -9.87
N THR A 34 13.14 15.75 -8.73
CA THR A 34 14.08 14.63 -8.62
C THR A 34 13.37 13.29 -8.81
N VAL A 35 13.81 12.51 -9.81
CA VAL A 35 13.26 11.17 -10.12
C VAL A 35 13.26 10.23 -8.90
N ALA A 36 14.32 10.27 -8.08
CA ALA A 36 14.42 9.48 -6.85
C ALA A 36 13.27 9.77 -5.87
N HIS A 37 12.91 11.04 -5.69
CA HIS A 37 11.80 11.41 -4.83
C HIS A 37 10.47 10.91 -5.40
N ASN A 38 10.24 11.04 -6.72
CA ASN A 38 9.01 10.55 -7.34
C ASN A 38 8.86 9.04 -7.17
N LEU A 39 9.96 8.27 -7.28
CA LEU A 39 9.94 6.83 -7.08
C LEU A 39 9.58 6.47 -5.62
N VAL A 40 10.25 7.10 -4.65
CA VAL A 40 10.01 6.86 -3.22
C VAL A 40 8.58 7.25 -2.82
N MET A 41 8.10 8.42 -3.26
CA MET A 41 6.74 8.86 -2.97
C MET A 41 5.68 7.96 -3.62
N SER A 42 5.90 7.52 -4.87
CA SER A 42 5.00 6.58 -5.53
C SER A 42 4.93 5.25 -4.77
N PHE A 43 6.08 4.77 -4.28
CA PHE A 43 6.13 3.57 -3.45
C PHE A 43 5.37 3.75 -2.14
N LEU A 44 5.65 4.83 -1.39
CA LEU A 44 4.96 5.12 -0.12
C LEU A 44 3.46 5.27 -0.33
N LEU A 45 3.04 5.93 -1.40
CA LEU A 45 1.62 6.07 -1.74
C LEU A 45 0.98 4.71 -2.00
N SER A 46 1.63 3.87 -2.81
CA SER A 46 1.11 2.52 -3.12
C SER A 46 0.96 1.66 -1.85
N VAL A 47 1.93 1.73 -0.94
CA VAL A 47 1.92 0.99 0.33
C VAL A 47 0.81 1.52 1.24
N SER A 48 0.67 2.85 1.35
CA SER A 48 -0.38 3.47 2.16
C SER A 48 -1.78 3.12 1.65
N ALA A 49 -1.99 3.11 0.34
CA ALA A 49 -3.24 2.68 -0.26
C ALA A 49 -3.55 1.20 0.02
N TYR A 50 -2.52 0.35 0.02
CA TYR A 50 -2.66 -1.07 0.33
C TYR A 50 -3.06 -1.32 1.79
N ILE A 51 -2.53 -0.52 2.71
CA ILE A 51 -2.91 -0.55 4.13
C ILE A 51 -4.34 -0.03 4.30
N ALA A 52 -4.69 1.07 3.64
CA ALA A 52 -6.03 1.66 3.70
C ALA A 52 -7.11 0.70 3.17
N MET A 53 -6.82 -0.06 2.10
CA MET A 53 -7.73 -1.10 1.60
C MET A 53 -7.96 -2.22 2.61
N ALA A 54 -6.92 -2.66 3.33
CA ALA A 54 -7.07 -3.68 4.36
C ALA A 54 -8.01 -3.21 5.49
N TRP A 55 -7.88 -1.95 5.92
CA TRP A 55 -8.78 -1.35 6.90
C TRP A 55 -10.19 -1.16 6.38
N TYR A 56 -10.34 -0.77 5.11
CA TYR A 56 -11.65 -0.66 4.48
C TYR A 56 -12.40 -1.99 4.55
N ASP A 57 -11.74 -3.11 4.25
CA ASP A 57 -12.38 -4.42 4.23
C ASP A 57 -12.98 -4.79 5.59
N VAL A 58 -12.33 -4.38 6.69
CA VAL A 58 -12.83 -4.59 8.06
C VAL A 58 -13.92 -3.58 8.41
N LEU A 59 -13.74 -2.29 8.09
CA LEU A 59 -14.70 -1.23 8.41
C LEU A 59 -16.06 -1.43 7.74
N TYR A 60 -16.09 -2.03 6.55
CA TYR A 60 -17.31 -2.26 5.77
C TYR A 60 -17.74 -3.74 5.75
N ASP A 61 -17.16 -4.56 6.62
CA ASP A 61 -17.42 -6.00 6.74
C ASP A 61 -17.53 -6.70 5.38
N CYS A 62 -16.48 -6.52 4.56
CA CYS A 62 -16.44 -7.11 3.24
C CYS A 62 -16.29 -8.64 3.34
N ASN A 63 -17.10 -9.38 2.59
CA ASN A 63 -16.99 -10.85 2.47
C ASN A 63 -15.61 -11.28 1.94
N ASP A 64 -15.08 -10.56 0.96
CA ASP A 64 -13.72 -10.75 0.45
C ASP A 64 -12.77 -9.76 1.12
N ARG A 65 -12.01 -10.26 2.09
CA ARG A 65 -10.98 -9.50 2.82
C ARG A 65 -9.60 -9.72 2.19
N LEU A 66 -8.77 -8.68 2.23
CA LEU A 66 -7.39 -8.73 1.76
C LEU A 66 -6.59 -9.81 2.49
N LYS A 67 -6.06 -10.78 1.74
CA LYS A 67 -5.20 -11.86 2.25
C LYS A 67 -3.73 -11.44 2.35
N PRO A 68 -2.89 -12.16 3.10
CA PRO A 68 -1.45 -11.91 3.15
C PRO A 68 -0.82 -11.79 1.76
N THR A 69 -0.02 -10.75 1.55
CA THR A 69 0.58 -10.44 0.25
C THR A 69 2.10 -10.37 0.33
N LEU A 70 2.75 -10.15 -0.82
CA LEU A 70 4.21 -10.09 -0.94
C LEU A 70 4.86 -8.98 -0.11
N LEU A 71 4.12 -7.93 0.30
CA LEU A 71 4.58 -6.86 1.19
C LEU A 71 4.07 -7.02 2.64
N GLY A 72 3.71 -8.24 3.01
CA GLY A 72 3.01 -8.55 4.25
C GLY A 72 3.86 -8.33 5.49
N TRP A 73 5.14 -8.69 5.49
CA TRP A 73 6.00 -8.60 6.68
C TRP A 73 6.26 -7.15 7.08
N MET A 74 6.50 -6.28 6.10
CA MET A 74 6.75 -4.85 6.30
C MET A 74 5.49 -4.09 6.75
N THR A 75 4.31 -4.47 6.25
CA THR A 75 3.07 -3.70 6.43
C THR A 75 2.10 -4.29 7.45
N LYS A 76 2.34 -5.51 7.97
CA LYS A 76 1.38 -6.21 8.85
C LYS A 76 1.01 -5.41 10.10
N SER A 77 1.96 -4.69 10.71
CA SER A 77 1.71 -3.94 11.95
C SER A 77 0.79 -2.74 11.75
N PHE A 78 0.66 -2.25 10.51
CA PHE A 78 -0.23 -1.14 10.17
C PHE A 78 -1.59 -1.62 9.65
N LYS A 79 -1.74 -2.93 9.40
CA LYS A 79 -2.98 -3.55 8.92
C LYS A 79 -3.81 -4.09 10.09
N PRO A 80 -5.10 -4.41 9.88
CA PRO A 80 -5.96 -4.97 10.92
C PRO A 80 -5.42 -6.28 11.52
N PRO A 81 -5.78 -6.62 12.77
CA PRO A 81 -5.25 -7.78 13.49
C PRO A 81 -5.56 -9.12 12.79
N GLU A 82 -6.70 -9.23 12.12
CA GLU A 82 -7.08 -10.43 11.36
C GLU A 82 -6.12 -10.72 10.20
N TYR A 83 -5.60 -9.66 9.55
CA TYR A 83 -4.59 -9.80 8.52
C TYR A 83 -3.27 -10.33 9.10
N ALA A 84 -2.89 -9.82 10.28
CA ALA A 84 -1.69 -10.25 10.98
C ALA A 84 -1.80 -11.72 11.40
N ALA A 85 -2.95 -12.15 11.91
CA ALA A 85 -3.23 -13.56 12.22
C ALA A 85 -3.11 -14.44 10.97
N GLY A 86 -3.74 -14.04 9.86
CA GLY A 86 -3.64 -14.79 8.60
C GLY A 86 -2.21 -14.87 8.04
N TYR A 87 -1.35 -13.88 8.32
CA TYR A 87 0.07 -13.94 7.97
C TYR A 87 0.83 -14.95 8.85
N GLU A 88 0.51 -15.03 10.13
CA GLU A 88 1.16 -15.94 11.08
C GLU A 88 0.77 -17.40 10.86
N GLU A 89 -0.42 -17.66 10.31
CA GLU A 89 -0.87 -18.98 9.88
C GLU A 89 -0.17 -19.49 8.60
N LEU A 90 0.52 -18.63 7.84
CA LEU A 90 1.23 -19.06 6.63
C LEU A 90 2.36 -20.05 6.96
N PRO A 91 2.67 -21.00 6.06
CA PRO A 91 3.81 -21.89 6.24
C PRO A 91 5.12 -21.08 6.33
N LEU A 92 6.02 -21.50 7.23
CA LEU A 92 7.28 -20.81 7.54
C LEU A 92 8.14 -20.52 6.30
N LYS A 93 8.09 -21.39 5.28
CA LYS A 93 8.79 -21.20 4.01
C LYS A 93 8.30 -19.94 3.28
N THR A 94 6.99 -19.73 3.24
CA THR A 94 6.36 -18.55 2.60
C THR A 94 6.61 -17.29 3.41
N GLN A 95 6.53 -17.35 4.74
CA GLN A 95 6.86 -16.20 5.59
C GLN A 95 8.31 -15.73 5.38
N LYS A 96 9.27 -16.67 5.33
CA LYS A 96 10.68 -16.36 5.04
C LYS A 96 10.85 -15.74 3.66
N PHE A 97 10.18 -16.29 2.64
CA PHE A 97 10.21 -15.73 1.29
C PHE A 97 9.69 -14.29 1.25
N ILE A 98 8.51 -14.04 1.83
CA ILE A 98 7.90 -12.70 1.92
C ILE A 98 8.84 -11.74 2.66
N ARG A 99 9.40 -12.17 3.79
CA ARG A 99 10.36 -11.34 4.55
C ARG A 99 11.60 -11.00 3.72
N THR A 100 12.15 -11.93 2.95
CA THR A 100 13.30 -11.66 2.08
C THR A 100 12.95 -10.63 1.01
N VAL A 101 11.79 -10.80 0.35
CA VAL A 101 11.30 -9.83 -0.65
C VAL A 101 11.15 -8.45 -0.01
N ASP A 102 10.54 -8.36 1.16
CA ASP A 102 10.32 -7.09 1.88
C ASP A 102 11.63 -6.41 2.25
N VAL A 103 12.61 -7.15 2.75
CA VAL A 103 13.93 -6.60 3.09
C VAL A 103 14.64 -6.08 1.83
N VAL A 104 14.58 -6.82 0.72
CA VAL A 104 15.17 -6.39 -0.55
C VAL A 104 14.50 -5.11 -1.05
N VAL A 105 13.17 -5.07 -1.10
CA VAL A 105 12.41 -3.88 -1.52
C VAL A 105 12.75 -2.67 -0.64
N LEU A 106 12.74 -2.86 0.69
CA LEU A 106 13.05 -1.79 1.64
C LEU A 106 14.50 -1.29 1.46
N SER A 107 15.44 -2.19 1.23
CA SER A 107 16.84 -1.81 0.95
C SER A 107 16.97 -0.95 -0.32
N VAL A 108 16.23 -1.27 -1.38
CA VAL A 108 16.22 -0.50 -2.64
C VAL A 108 15.61 0.89 -2.44
N VAL A 109 14.51 0.98 -1.67
CA VAL A 109 13.85 2.25 -1.37
C VAL A 109 14.75 3.14 -0.52
N VAL A 110 15.36 2.59 0.53
CA VAL A 110 16.32 3.30 1.39
C VAL A 110 17.53 3.75 0.58
N PHE A 111 18.10 2.88 -0.25
CA PHE A 111 19.22 3.25 -1.11
C PHE A 111 18.84 4.37 -2.08
N THR A 112 17.68 4.30 -2.72
CA THR A 112 17.20 5.34 -3.65
C THR A 112 16.96 6.67 -2.94
N PHE A 113 16.45 6.63 -1.70
CA PHE A 113 16.27 7.82 -0.87
C PHE A 113 17.61 8.45 -0.46
N LEU A 114 18.59 7.63 -0.05
CA LEU A 114 19.91 8.09 0.41
C LEU A 114 20.87 8.43 -0.73
N TYR A 115 20.71 7.85 -1.91
CA TYR A 115 21.54 8.07 -3.10
C TYR A 115 21.79 9.56 -3.40
N PRO A 116 20.78 10.45 -3.49
CA PRO A 116 21.01 11.86 -3.72
C PRO A 116 21.77 12.54 -2.57
N PHE A 117 21.68 12.07 -1.33
CA PHE A 117 22.43 12.67 -0.21
C PHE A 117 23.89 12.22 -0.15
N LEU A 118 24.17 10.99 -0.60
CA LEU A 118 25.51 10.41 -0.58
C LEU A 118 26.34 10.79 -1.81
N PHE A 119 25.71 10.88 -2.99
CA PHE A 119 26.43 11.04 -4.26
C PHE A 119 26.18 12.37 -4.98
N LYS A 120 25.19 13.18 -4.57
CA LYS A 120 25.04 14.53 -5.12
C LYS A 120 25.95 15.49 -4.37
N LYS A 121 27.12 15.77 -4.94
CA LYS A 121 27.91 16.96 -4.55
C LYS A 121 26.99 18.18 -4.67
N ARG A 122 26.89 18.92 -3.57
CA ARG A 122 26.29 20.25 -3.51
C ARG A 122 27.10 21.12 -4.49
N VAL A 123 26.56 21.35 -5.68
CA VAL A 123 26.98 22.43 -6.58
C VAL A 123 26.09 23.61 -6.26
#